data_AF-C2BGL9-F1
#
_entry.id   AF-C2BGL9-F1
#
_cell.length_a   1.000
_cell.length_b   1.000
_cell.length_c   1.000
_cell.angle_alpha   90.00
_cell.angle_beta   90.00
_cell.angle_gamma   90.00
#
_symmetry.space_group_name_H-M   'P 1'
#
loop_
_entity.id
_entity.type
_entity.pdbx_description
1 polymer ?
#
loop_
_entity_poly.entity_id
_entity_poly.type
_entity_poly.pdbx_seq_one_letter_code
_entity_poly.pdbx_strand_id
1 'polypeptide(L)'
;MGAGTNAQDKLIAIHDLDIPWRPADLSQRAGRIVRQGNENKEVHIFRYVTENTFDAYLFQTLENKQKYISQIMTSKTPVRVAEDVDEATLNYAEIKALATGNPLIKEKMDLDVEVSKLKMLESNFKSNLYKLEDKVVKFYPKEIERLKERIENLKEDIKNVEPYREVDKNLKEDNKFTSLIIDGKKYIDKKIAGEFLLNKIKGVKIYREMDKDGEKIGEYRNFDLSIKYDSFFNKYNFILKGKGEYRGEFDR
;
A
#
# COMPACT_ATOMS: atom_id res chain seq x y z
N MET A 1 12.75 -45.10 -18.96
CA MET A 1 13.54 -44.99 -17.71
C MET A 1 13.18 -46.15 -16.81
N GLY A 2 14.16 -46.93 -16.34
CA GLY A 2 13.91 -48.00 -15.37
C GLY A 2 13.42 -47.42 -14.03
N ALA A 3 12.57 -48.17 -13.32
CA ALA A 3 11.99 -47.76 -12.04
C ALA A 3 13.10 -47.37 -11.04
N GLY A 4 13.04 -46.14 -10.52
CA GLY A 4 13.95 -45.64 -9.46
C GLY A 4 15.02 -44.64 -9.88
N THR A 5 15.11 -44.22 -11.15
CA THR A 5 16.09 -43.19 -11.55
C THR A 5 15.59 -41.80 -11.16
N ASN A 6 16.18 -41.20 -10.10
CA ASN A 6 15.95 -39.80 -9.75
C ASN A 6 16.78 -38.89 -10.68
N ALA A 7 16.22 -38.56 -11.85
CA ALA A 7 16.84 -37.67 -12.83
C ALA A 7 16.40 -36.21 -12.65
N GLN A 8 15.74 -35.88 -11.53
CA GLN A 8 14.93 -34.68 -11.44
C GLN A 8 15.75 -33.39 -11.29
N ASP A 9 17.01 -33.47 -10.85
CA ASP A 9 17.89 -32.31 -10.65
C ASP A 9 18.73 -31.97 -11.90
N LYS A 10 18.66 -32.80 -12.94
CA LYS A 10 19.43 -32.66 -14.19
C LYS A 10 18.56 -32.59 -15.43
N LEU A 11 17.28 -32.24 -15.28
CA LEU A 11 16.35 -32.12 -16.40
C LEU A 11 16.65 -30.83 -17.18
N ILE A 12 17.12 -30.98 -18.42
CA ILE A 12 17.41 -29.87 -19.35
C ILE A 12 16.21 -29.58 -20.25
N ALA A 13 15.53 -30.64 -20.70
CA ALA A 13 14.38 -30.51 -21.59
C ALA A 13 13.27 -31.52 -21.27
N ILE A 14 12.02 -31.11 -21.46
CA ILE A 14 10.84 -31.99 -21.49
C ILE A 14 10.19 -31.90 -22.86
N HIS A 15 9.72 -33.05 -23.35
CA HIS A 15 9.12 -33.22 -24.67
C HIS A 15 7.71 -33.76 -24.50
N ASP A 16 6.71 -32.89 -24.64
CA ASP A 16 5.29 -33.22 -24.60
C ASP A 16 4.83 -33.56 -26.02
N LEU A 17 4.59 -34.85 -26.27
CA LEU A 17 4.09 -35.36 -27.56
C LEU A 17 2.55 -35.37 -27.62
N ASP A 18 1.91 -35.45 -26.45
CA ASP A 18 0.46 -35.53 -26.28
C ASP A 18 -0.09 -34.33 -25.50
N ILE A 19 -1.29 -33.90 -25.84
CA ILE A 19 -1.95 -32.75 -25.20
C ILE A 19 -3.01 -33.28 -24.23
N PRO A 20 -2.87 -33.09 -22.91
CA PRO A 20 -3.87 -33.52 -21.96
C PRO A 20 -5.11 -32.59 -21.98
N TRP A 21 -6.25 -33.10 -21.52
CA TRP A 21 -7.52 -32.35 -21.51
C TRP A 21 -7.66 -31.35 -20.34
N ARG A 22 -6.74 -31.37 -19.38
CA ARG A 22 -6.77 -30.53 -18.18
C ARG A 22 -5.50 -29.68 -18.09
N PRO A 23 -5.61 -28.36 -17.86
CA PRO A 23 -4.44 -27.49 -17.71
C PRO A 23 -3.52 -27.90 -16.57
N ALA A 24 -4.09 -28.42 -15.46
CA ALA A 24 -3.32 -28.88 -14.31
C ALA A 24 -2.31 -29.97 -14.66
N ASP A 25 -2.62 -30.85 -15.62
CA ASP A 25 -1.72 -31.93 -16.02
C ASP A 25 -0.46 -31.34 -16.72
N LEU A 26 -0.62 -30.28 -17.53
CA LEU A 26 0.50 -29.56 -18.17
C LEU A 26 1.33 -28.78 -17.14
N SER A 27 0.67 -28.06 -16.23
CA SER A 27 1.36 -27.34 -15.16
C SER A 27 2.13 -28.29 -14.23
N GLN A 28 1.57 -29.47 -13.94
CA GLN A 28 2.23 -30.49 -13.15
C GLN A 28 3.43 -31.10 -13.88
N ARG A 29 3.36 -31.32 -15.20
CA ARG A 29 4.50 -31.75 -16.03
C ARG A 29 5.60 -30.69 -16.04
N ALA A 30 5.25 -29.42 -16.28
CA ALA A 30 6.20 -28.31 -16.26
C ALA A 30 6.85 -28.12 -14.87
N GLY A 31 6.09 -28.29 -13.79
CA GLY A 31 6.62 -28.21 -12.41
C GLY A 31 7.60 -29.32 -12.04
N ARG A 32 7.70 -30.40 -12.84
CA ARG A 32 8.75 -31.43 -12.66
C ARG A 32 10.12 -30.95 -13.11
N ILE A 33 10.17 -30.05 -14.10
CA ILE A 33 11.41 -29.55 -14.70
C ILE A 33 11.75 -28.13 -14.20
N VAL A 34 10.75 -27.25 -14.10
CA VAL A 34 10.88 -25.90 -13.52
C VAL A 34 10.69 -25.98 -12.02
N ARG A 35 11.79 -26.16 -11.28
CA ARG A 35 11.76 -26.27 -9.82
C ARG A 35 13.06 -25.84 -9.17
N GLN A 36 12.95 -25.42 -7.91
CA GLN A 36 14.12 -25.19 -7.06
C GLN A 36 14.83 -26.54 -6.82
N GLY A 37 16.13 -26.61 -7.15
CA GLY A 37 16.94 -27.83 -7.04
C GLY A 37 17.44 -28.40 -8.37
N ASN A 38 16.95 -27.90 -9.52
CA ASN A 38 17.56 -28.21 -10.82
C ASN A 38 18.91 -27.46 -10.95
N GLU A 39 19.96 -28.17 -11.37
CA GLU A 39 21.30 -27.61 -11.57
C GLU A 39 21.36 -26.70 -12.83
N ASN A 40 20.40 -26.86 -13.74
CA ASN A 40 20.31 -26.06 -14.96
C ASN A 40 19.61 -24.73 -14.70
N LYS A 41 20.22 -23.62 -15.15
CA LYS A 41 19.65 -22.27 -15.02
C LYS A 41 18.44 -22.04 -15.92
N GLU A 42 18.44 -22.68 -17.09
CA GLU A 42 17.38 -22.61 -18.08
C GLU A 42 16.95 -24.04 -18.45
N VAL A 43 15.66 -24.20 -18.71
CA VAL A 43 15.06 -25.48 -19.09
C VAL A 43 14.16 -25.29 -20.30
N HIS A 44 14.12 -26.28 -21.18
CA HIS A 44 13.35 -26.21 -22.43
C HIS A 44 12.11 -27.10 -22.34
N ILE A 45 10.94 -26.55 -22.69
CA ILE A 45 9.69 -27.29 -22.78
C ILE A 45 9.29 -27.32 -24.25
N PHE A 46 9.44 -28.47 -24.89
CA PHE A 46 9.04 -28.69 -26.27
C PHE A 46 7.64 -29.32 -26.29
N ARG A 47 6.69 -28.64 -26.92
CA ARG A 47 5.36 -29.19 -27.21
C ARG A 47 5.25 -29.43 -28.70
N TYR A 48 5.00 -30.69 -29.06
CA TYR A 48 4.80 -31.07 -30.45
C TYR A 48 3.34 -30.94 -30.79
N VAL A 49 3.08 -30.32 -31.93
CA VAL A 49 1.74 -30.10 -32.46
C VAL A 49 1.75 -30.46 -33.92
N THR A 50 0.70 -31.14 -34.37
CA THR A 50 0.55 -31.46 -35.79
C THR A 50 -0.31 -30.39 -36.45
N GLU A 51 0.21 -29.76 -37.51
CA GLU A 51 -0.54 -28.79 -38.30
C GLU A 51 -1.81 -29.42 -38.90
N ASN A 52 -2.89 -28.65 -38.97
CA ASN A 52 -4.20 -29.02 -39.50
C ASN A 52 -4.85 -30.23 -38.81
N THR A 53 -4.57 -30.46 -37.52
CA THR A 53 -5.18 -31.54 -36.75
C THR A 53 -6.05 -31.03 -35.61
N PHE A 54 -6.72 -31.96 -34.92
CA PHE A 54 -7.60 -31.69 -33.79
C PHE A 54 -6.88 -31.08 -32.57
N ASP A 55 -5.55 -31.02 -32.58
CA ASP A 55 -4.72 -30.41 -31.55
C ASP A 55 -5.08 -28.94 -31.30
N ALA A 56 -5.45 -28.19 -32.36
CA ALA A 56 -5.90 -26.80 -32.25
C ALA A 56 -7.14 -26.65 -31.35
N TYR A 57 -8.07 -27.60 -31.43
CA TYR A 57 -9.28 -27.61 -30.62
C TYR A 57 -8.99 -27.96 -29.15
N LEU A 58 -8.04 -28.86 -28.91
CA LEU A 58 -7.58 -29.20 -27.56
C LEU A 58 -6.93 -28.01 -26.87
N PHE A 59 -6.04 -27.29 -27.57
CA PHE A 59 -5.43 -26.08 -27.04
C PHE A 59 -6.44 -24.95 -26.79
N GLN A 60 -7.42 -24.77 -27.66
CA GLN A 60 -8.52 -23.83 -27.41
C GLN A 60 -9.33 -24.20 -26.15
N THR A 61 -9.57 -25.49 -25.94
CA THR A 61 -10.28 -25.97 -24.75
C THR A 61 -9.47 -25.72 -23.48
N LEU A 62 -8.15 -25.94 -23.54
CA LEU A 62 -7.23 -25.66 -22.44
C LEU A 62 -7.14 -24.17 -22.13
N GLU A 63 -7.03 -23.32 -23.16
CA GLU A 63 -7.02 -21.86 -23.06
C GLU A 63 -8.25 -21.35 -22.31
N ASN A 64 -9.45 -21.77 -22.71
CA ASN A 64 -10.70 -21.37 -22.07
C ASN A 64 -10.77 -21.81 -20.60
N LYS A 65 -10.36 -23.05 -20.29
CA LYS A 65 -10.34 -23.56 -18.92
C LYS A 65 -9.35 -22.79 -18.05
N GLN A 66 -8.15 -22.52 -18.57
CA GLN A 66 -7.11 -21.82 -17.83
C GLN A 66 -7.49 -20.36 -17.57
N LYS A 67 -8.10 -19.69 -18.55
CA LYS A 67 -8.63 -18.33 -18.39
C LYS A 67 -9.68 -18.26 -17.28
N TYR A 68 -10.59 -19.23 -17.21
CA TYR A 68 -11.60 -19.30 -16.16
C TYR A 68 -10.98 -19.55 -14.77
N ILE A 69 -10.02 -20.48 -14.66
CA ILE A 69 -9.30 -20.75 -13.41
C ILE A 69 -8.56 -19.49 -12.94
N SER A 70 -7.87 -18.80 -13.85
CA SER A 70 -7.10 -17.59 -13.54
C SER A 70 -8.01 -16.48 -13.00
N GLN A 71 -9.20 -16.30 -13.57
CA GLN A 71 -10.19 -15.34 -13.09
C GLN A 71 -10.70 -15.66 -11.67
N ILE A 72 -10.87 -16.94 -11.35
CA ILE A 72 -11.27 -17.36 -9.99
C ILE A 72 -10.12 -17.14 -9.00
N MET A 73 -8.91 -17.54 -9.36
CA MET A 73 -7.74 -17.51 -8.47
C MET A 73 -7.34 -16.07 -8.09
N THR A 74 -7.52 -15.09 -8.96
CA THR A 74 -7.18 -13.69 -8.66
C THR A 74 -8.26 -12.95 -7.89
N SER A 75 -9.43 -13.56 -7.63
CA SER A 75 -10.56 -13.01 -6.86
C SER A 75 -11.02 -11.59 -7.29
N LYS A 76 -10.52 -11.08 -8.42
CA LYS A 76 -10.93 -9.82 -9.04
C LYS A 76 -12.20 -10.13 -9.83
N THR A 77 -13.30 -9.48 -9.49
CA THR A 77 -14.54 -9.46 -10.28
C THR A 77 -14.19 -9.26 -11.77
N PRO A 78 -14.93 -9.85 -12.73
CA PRO A 78 -14.52 -9.92 -14.12
C PRO A 78 -14.74 -8.57 -14.84
N VAL A 79 -14.16 -7.48 -14.37
CA VAL A 79 -14.18 -6.17 -15.02
C VAL A 79 -12.94 -5.38 -14.57
N ARG A 80 -12.10 -5.04 -15.56
CA ARG A 80 -10.95 -4.11 -15.47
C ARG A 80 -9.84 -4.53 -14.52
N VAL A 81 -8.98 -5.46 -14.93
CA VAL A 81 -7.60 -5.15 -15.32
C VAL A 81 -7.13 -6.34 -16.17
N ALA A 82 -6.70 -6.10 -17.40
CA ALA A 82 -6.05 -7.10 -18.25
C ALA A 82 -4.61 -7.40 -17.79
N GLU A 83 -4.40 -7.48 -16.46
CA GLU A 83 -3.10 -7.78 -15.86
C GLU A 83 -2.87 -9.29 -15.73
N ASP A 84 -3.94 -10.08 -15.69
CA ASP A 84 -3.87 -11.53 -15.46
C ASP A 84 -4.26 -12.31 -16.72
N VAL A 85 -3.73 -11.92 -17.89
CA VAL A 85 -3.66 -12.90 -18.99
C VAL A 85 -2.52 -13.84 -18.62
N ASP A 86 -2.89 -14.98 -18.05
CA ASP A 86 -1.96 -16.02 -17.63
C ASP A 86 -1.02 -16.41 -18.78
N GLU A 87 0.28 -16.44 -18.52
CA GLU A 87 1.34 -16.77 -19.49
C GLU A 87 1.06 -18.13 -20.17
N ALA A 88 0.43 -19.06 -19.45
CA ALA A 88 -0.01 -20.33 -20.02
C ALA A 88 -1.08 -20.16 -21.11
N THR A 89 -2.00 -19.20 -20.98
CA THR A 89 -3.04 -18.92 -21.97
C THR A 89 -2.48 -18.32 -23.26
N LEU A 90 -1.49 -17.41 -23.16
CA LEU A 90 -0.77 -16.86 -24.30
C LEU A 90 -0.05 -17.97 -25.08
N ASN A 91 0.65 -18.86 -24.37
CA ASN A 91 1.33 -20.00 -24.97
C ASN A 91 0.36 -20.97 -25.67
N TYR A 92 -0.82 -21.25 -25.09
CA TYR A 92 -1.83 -22.07 -25.76
C TYR A 92 -2.42 -21.42 -27.02
N ALA A 93 -2.59 -20.11 -27.00
CA ALA A 93 -3.08 -19.37 -28.15
C ALA A 93 -2.02 -19.38 -29.29
N GLU A 94 -0.74 -19.21 -28.97
CA GLU A 94 0.37 -19.28 -29.95
C GLU A 94 0.45 -20.67 -30.59
N ILE A 95 0.36 -21.72 -29.75
CA ILE A 95 0.36 -23.10 -30.22
C ILE A 95 -0.86 -23.39 -31.11
N LYS A 96 -2.05 -22.88 -30.76
CA LYS A 96 -3.25 -22.99 -31.59
C LYS A 96 -3.06 -22.30 -32.94
N ALA A 97 -2.44 -21.11 -32.97
CA ALA A 97 -2.18 -20.40 -34.21
C ALA A 97 -1.25 -21.21 -35.13
N LEU A 98 -0.19 -21.80 -34.57
CA LEU A 98 0.71 -22.71 -35.31
C LEU A 98 -0.02 -23.95 -35.83
N ALA A 99 -0.88 -24.56 -35.02
CA ALA A 99 -1.68 -25.74 -35.40
C ALA A 99 -2.60 -25.48 -36.61
N THR A 100 -3.07 -24.25 -36.82
CA THR A 100 -3.95 -23.93 -37.96
C THR A 100 -3.23 -23.80 -39.30
N GLY A 101 -1.89 -23.74 -39.31
CA GLY A 101 -1.09 -23.62 -40.53
C GLY A 101 -1.32 -22.34 -41.35
N ASN A 102 -2.15 -21.40 -40.88
CA ASN A 102 -2.47 -20.16 -41.59
C ASN A 102 -1.69 -18.98 -40.98
N PRO A 103 -0.73 -18.39 -41.72
CA PRO A 103 0.07 -17.26 -41.24
C PRO A 103 -0.75 -16.05 -40.80
N LEU A 104 -1.92 -15.81 -41.42
CA LEU A 104 -2.80 -14.69 -41.08
C LEU A 104 -3.41 -14.81 -39.68
N ILE A 105 -3.60 -16.05 -39.19
CA ILE A 105 -4.13 -16.27 -37.83
C ILE A 105 -3.07 -15.91 -36.80
N LYS A 106 -1.80 -16.24 -37.06
CA LYS A 106 -0.67 -15.86 -36.22
C LYS A 106 -0.52 -14.33 -36.18
N GLU A 107 -0.47 -13.68 -37.34
CA GLU A 107 -0.34 -12.23 -37.45
C GLU A 107 -1.49 -11.50 -36.72
N LYS A 108 -2.73 -11.97 -36.88
CA LYS A 108 -3.87 -11.42 -36.13
C LYS A 108 -3.65 -11.56 -34.62
N MET A 109 -3.15 -12.69 -34.15
CA MET A 109 -2.94 -12.92 -32.72
C MET A 109 -1.85 -12.01 -32.15
N ASP A 110 -0.74 -11.86 -32.87
CA ASP A 110 0.34 -10.94 -32.51
C ASP A 110 -0.18 -9.49 -32.41
N LEU A 111 -1.00 -9.07 -33.39
CA LEU A 111 -1.66 -7.76 -33.39
C LEU A 111 -2.67 -7.62 -32.24
N ASP A 112 -3.46 -8.64 -31.92
CA ASP A 112 -4.43 -8.59 -30.82
C ASP A 112 -3.72 -8.44 -29.45
N VAL A 113 -2.55 -9.08 -29.27
CA VAL A 113 -1.68 -8.90 -28.09
C VAL A 113 -1.15 -7.48 -28.03
N GLU A 114 -0.62 -6.95 -29.14
CA GLU A 114 -0.08 -5.60 -29.20
C GLU A 114 -1.16 -4.54 -28.93
N VAL A 115 -2.34 -4.67 -29.54
CA VAL A 115 -3.50 -3.79 -29.31
C VAL A 115 -3.92 -3.83 -27.84
N SER A 116 -3.94 -5.00 -27.23
CA SER A 116 -4.31 -5.15 -25.81
C SER A 116 -3.30 -4.44 -24.90
N LYS A 117 -1.99 -4.59 -25.18
CA LYS A 117 -0.92 -3.89 -24.47
C LYS A 117 -1.03 -2.37 -24.63
N LEU A 118 -1.27 -1.87 -25.84
CA LEU A 118 -1.43 -0.44 -26.11
C LEU A 118 -2.65 0.14 -25.40
N LYS A 119 -3.80 -0.53 -25.42
CA LYS A 119 -5.00 -0.12 -24.69
C LYS A 119 -4.76 -0.03 -23.18
N MET A 120 -3.99 -0.96 -22.63
CA MET A 120 -3.61 -0.93 -21.22
C MET A 120 -2.73 0.28 -20.90
N LEU A 121 -1.70 0.55 -21.71
CA LEU A 121 -0.83 1.72 -21.55
C LEU A 121 -1.61 3.03 -21.65
N GLU A 122 -2.52 3.14 -22.62
CA GLU A 122 -3.40 4.29 -22.78
C GLU A 122 -4.31 4.50 -21.56
N SER A 123 -4.91 3.43 -21.04
CA SER A 123 -5.77 3.50 -19.86
C SER A 123 -5.01 3.95 -18.61
N ASN A 124 -3.77 3.44 -18.43
CA ASN A 124 -2.89 3.84 -17.34
C ASN A 124 -2.48 5.32 -17.46
N PHE A 125 -2.12 5.75 -18.68
CA PHE A 125 -1.79 7.14 -18.96
C PHE A 125 -2.97 8.07 -18.64
N LYS A 126 -4.17 7.78 -19.15
CA LYS A 126 -5.40 8.55 -18.88
C LYS A 126 -5.72 8.61 -17.38
N SER A 127 -5.61 7.49 -16.68
CA SER A 127 -5.83 7.45 -15.23
C SER A 127 -4.84 8.34 -14.47
N ASN A 128 -3.57 8.36 -14.87
CA ASN A 128 -2.57 9.23 -14.29
C ASN A 128 -2.84 10.70 -14.62
N LEU A 129 -3.23 11.01 -15.86
CA LEU A 129 -3.60 12.35 -16.29
C LEU A 129 -4.74 12.91 -15.42
N TYR A 130 -5.84 12.17 -15.28
CA TYR A 130 -6.98 12.61 -14.46
C TYR A 130 -6.61 12.77 -12.98
N LYS A 131 -5.79 11.88 -12.42
CA LYS A 131 -5.27 12.03 -11.05
C LYS A 131 -4.43 13.30 -10.88
N LEU A 132 -3.63 13.66 -11.88
CA LEU A 132 -2.82 14.88 -11.85
C LEU A 132 -3.68 16.13 -12.01
N GLU A 133 -4.65 16.11 -12.93
CA GLU A 133 -5.62 17.20 -13.11
C GLU A 133 -6.40 17.46 -11.81
N ASP A 134 -6.92 16.42 -11.16
CA ASP A 134 -7.61 16.58 -9.87
C ASP A 134 -6.69 17.14 -8.77
N LYS A 135 -5.42 16.72 -8.76
CA LYS A 135 -4.44 17.27 -7.81
C LYS A 135 -4.20 18.76 -8.05
N VAL A 136 -4.01 19.16 -9.30
CA VAL A 136 -3.74 20.55 -9.69
C VAL A 136 -4.95 21.45 -9.46
N VAL A 137 -6.15 20.99 -9.80
CA VAL A 137 -7.36 21.82 -9.76
C VAL A 137 -7.96 21.89 -8.35
N LYS A 138 -7.98 20.77 -7.61
CA LYS A 138 -8.73 20.68 -6.35
C LYS A 138 -7.84 20.57 -5.12
N PHE A 139 -6.81 19.71 -5.18
CA PHE A 139 -6.04 19.37 -3.99
C PHE A 139 -5.01 20.44 -3.62
N TYR A 140 -4.12 20.79 -4.56
CA TYR A 140 -3.05 21.75 -4.28
C TYR A 140 -3.55 23.15 -3.92
N PRO A 141 -4.57 23.74 -4.58
CA PRO A 141 -5.05 25.06 -4.19
C PRO A 141 -5.60 25.09 -2.76
N LYS A 142 -6.38 24.07 -2.37
CA LYS A 142 -6.91 23.93 -1.00
C LYS A 142 -5.81 23.72 0.03
N GLU A 143 -4.83 22.89 -0.28
CA GLU A 143 -3.69 22.66 0.61
C GLU A 143 -2.81 23.93 0.74
N ILE A 144 -2.61 24.69 -0.34
CA ILE A 144 -1.90 25.97 -0.29
C ILE A 144 -2.64 26.96 0.61
N GLU A 145 -3.96 27.09 0.46
CA GLU A 145 -4.79 27.98 1.28
C GLU A 145 -4.70 27.59 2.76
N ARG A 146 -4.92 26.31 3.08
CA ARG A 146 -4.79 25.75 4.43
C ARG A 146 -3.40 25.97 5.03
N LEU A 147 -2.34 25.78 4.24
CA LEU A 147 -0.97 26.00 4.71
C LEU A 147 -0.66 27.48 4.93
N LYS A 148 -1.20 28.38 4.10
CA LYS A 148 -1.08 29.83 4.30
C LYS A 148 -1.76 30.28 5.59
N GLU A 149 -3.00 29.86 5.82
CA GLU A 149 -3.71 30.12 7.08
C GLU A 149 -2.93 29.57 8.28
N ARG A 150 -2.39 28.35 8.17
CA ARG A 150 -1.59 27.75 9.23
C ARG A 150 -0.31 28.54 9.52
N ILE A 151 0.37 29.04 8.49
CA ILE A 151 1.57 29.89 8.65
C ILE A 151 1.20 31.21 9.35
N GLU A 152 0.06 31.80 9.02
CA GLU A 152 -0.40 33.04 9.64
C GLU A 152 -0.73 32.82 11.13
N ASN A 153 -1.50 31.77 11.44
CA ASN A 153 -1.79 31.36 12.82
C ASN A 153 -0.51 31.10 13.61
N LEU A 154 0.47 30.38 13.03
CA LEU A 154 1.77 30.13 13.64
C LEU A 154 2.55 31.42 13.92
N LYS A 155 2.54 32.38 12.99
CA LYS A 155 3.24 33.67 13.17
C LYS A 155 2.62 34.49 14.31
N GLU A 156 1.31 34.48 14.43
CA GLU A 156 0.62 35.17 15.52
C GLU A 156 0.85 34.46 16.86
N ASP A 157 0.79 33.14 16.86
CA ASP A 157 1.10 32.33 18.03
C ASP A 157 2.54 32.61 18.51
N ILE A 158 3.54 32.62 17.62
CA ILE A 158 4.94 32.96 17.97
C ILE A 158 5.07 34.34 18.64
N LYS A 159 4.28 35.34 18.24
CA LYS A 159 4.28 36.67 18.87
C LYS A 159 3.66 36.66 20.27
N ASN A 160 2.65 35.82 20.48
CA ASN A 160 1.90 35.75 21.74
C ASN A 160 2.52 34.82 22.78
N VAL A 161 3.42 33.93 22.35
CA VAL A 161 4.13 32.98 23.22
C VAL A 161 4.96 33.72 24.26
N GLU A 162 4.76 33.41 25.55
CA GLU A 162 5.68 33.86 26.60
C GLU A 162 7.10 33.35 26.31
N PRO A 163 8.10 34.23 26.22
CA PRO A 163 9.48 33.82 25.97
C PRO A 163 9.96 32.89 27.10
N TYR A 164 10.86 31.97 26.76
CA TYR A 164 11.48 31.12 27.76
C TYR A 164 12.16 31.98 28.83
N ARG A 165 12.09 31.55 30.08
CA ARG A 165 12.84 32.19 31.17
C ARG A 165 14.32 32.12 30.80
N GLU A 166 15.05 33.23 30.89
CA GLU A 166 16.50 33.21 30.70
C GLU A 166 17.10 32.27 31.75
N VAL A 167 17.61 31.13 31.27
CA VAL A 167 18.35 30.20 32.12
C VAL A 167 19.79 30.66 32.10
N ASP A 168 20.29 31.03 33.27
CA ASP A 168 21.70 31.36 33.50
C ASP A 168 22.56 30.19 32.98
N LYS A 169 23.49 30.46 32.05
CA LYS A 169 24.25 29.44 31.28
C LYS A 169 25.12 28.51 32.14
N ASN A 170 25.14 28.71 33.46
CA ASN A 170 25.97 27.98 34.42
C ASN A 170 25.23 26.89 35.23
N LEU A 171 23.91 26.72 35.09
CA LEU A 171 23.19 25.58 35.70
C LEU A 171 22.93 24.49 34.66
N LYS A 172 23.47 23.29 34.91
CA LYS A 172 23.31 22.06 34.09
C LYS A 172 21.88 21.51 34.02
N GLU A 173 20.87 22.25 34.46
CA GLU A 173 19.47 21.86 34.26
C GLU A 173 18.84 22.73 33.18
N ASP A 174 18.51 22.09 32.06
CA ASP A 174 17.84 22.63 30.88
C ASP A 174 16.38 22.97 31.23
N ASN A 175 16.17 23.90 32.18
CA ASN A 175 14.85 24.25 32.70
C ASN A 175 14.15 25.25 31.79
N LYS A 176 13.75 24.76 30.60
CA LYS A 176 12.92 25.46 29.60
C LYS A 176 11.46 25.66 30.05
N PHE A 177 11.15 25.49 31.34
CA PHE A 177 9.81 25.63 31.90
C PHE A 177 9.60 27.05 32.40
N THR A 178 8.56 27.73 31.92
CA THR A 178 8.25 29.12 32.27
C THR A 178 7.23 29.20 33.41
N SER A 179 5.97 28.90 33.10
CA SER A 179 4.91 28.82 34.08
C SER A 179 3.71 28.08 33.51
N LEU A 180 3.03 27.34 34.39
CA LEU A 180 1.79 26.65 34.08
C LEU A 180 0.70 27.20 35.01
N ILE A 181 -0.40 27.67 34.44
CA ILE A 181 -1.57 28.13 35.20
C ILE A 181 -2.57 26.97 35.20
N ILE A 182 -2.84 26.37 36.35
CA ILE A 182 -3.90 25.37 36.52
C ILE A 182 -4.91 25.95 37.52
N ASP A 183 -6.19 26.00 37.15
CA ASP A 183 -7.29 26.53 37.98
C ASP A 183 -6.98 27.91 38.61
N GLY A 184 -6.39 28.82 37.84
CA GLY A 184 -6.07 30.18 38.28
C GLY A 184 -4.85 30.31 39.21
N LYS A 185 -4.14 29.22 39.53
CA LYS A 185 -2.87 29.26 40.28
C LYS A 185 -1.68 29.13 39.34
N LYS A 186 -0.76 30.10 39.40
CA LYS A 186 0.47 30.14 38.59
C LYS A 186 1.57 29.32 39.25
N TYR A 187 1.92 28.18 38.66
CA TYR A 187 3.01 27.33 39.09
C TYR A 187 4.27 27.63 38.28
N ILE A 188 5.37 27.94 38.99
CA ILE A 188 6.66 28.36 38.41
C ILE A 188 7.70 27.22 38.48
N ASP A 189 7.52 26.28 39.40
CA ASP A 189 8.40 25.11 39.57
C ASP A 189 7.91 23.93 38.73
N LYS A 190 8.79 23.36 37.91
CA LYS A 190 8.54 22.23 37.01
C LYS A 190 8.09 20.97 37.76
N LYS A 191 8.68 20.67 38.93
CA LYS A 191 8.34 19.45 39.70
C LYS A 191 6.93 19.56 40.28
N ILE A 192 6.62 20.71 40.88
CA ILE A 192 5.32 21.00 41.47
C ILE A 192 4.25 21.05 40.38
N ALA A 193 4.52 21.72 39.25
CA ALA A 193 3.60 21.78 38.12
C ALA A 193 3.30 20.39 37.53
N GLY A 194 4.32 19.53 37.40
CA GLY A 194 4.17 18.16 36.91
C GLY A 194 3.32 17.28 37.83
N GLU A 195 3.54 17.36 39.14
CA GLU A 195 2.74 16.60 40.12
C GLU A 195 1.26 17.04 40.13
N PHE A 196 1.00 18.35 40.06
CA PHE A 196 -0.36 18.88 39.97
C PHE A 196 -1.05 18.49 38.65
N LEU A 197 -0.31 18.51 37.54
CA LEU A 197 -0.81 18.10 36.23
C LEU A 197 -1.14 16.59 36.22
N LEU A 198 -0.26 15.74 36.77
CA LEU A 198 -0.51 14.31 36.91
C LEU A 198 -1.69 13.99 37.82
N ASN A 199 -1.85 14.73 38.93
CA ASN A 199 -3.02 14.58 39.82
C ASN A 199 -4.31 15.01 39.12
N LYS A 200 -4.29 16.08 38.31
CA LYS A 200 -5.40 16.46 37.45
C LYS A 200 -5.71 15.40 36.40
N ILE A 201 -4.70 14.86 35.69
CA ILE A 201 -4.87 13.78 34.72
C ILE A 201 -5.53 12.54 35.33
N LYS A 202 -5.13 12.16 36.56
CA LYS A 202 -5.73 11.05 37.30
C LYS A 202 -7.16 11.33 37.76
N GLY A 203 -7.53 12.61 37.95
CA GLY A 203 -8.87 13.05 38.35
C GLY A 203 -9.83 13.30 37.17
N VAL A 204 -9.32 13.42 35.94
CA VAL A 204 -10.15 13.55 34.73
C VAL A 204 -10.93 12.26 34.53
N LYS A 205 -12.25 12.34 34.70
CA LYS A 205 -13.14 11.22 34.43
C LYS A 205 -13.07 10.89 32.94
N ILE A 206 -12.88 9.61 32.63
CA ILE A 206 -12.92 9.07 31.27
C ILE A 206 -14.35 9.24 30.74
N TYR A 207 -14.69 10.43 30.25
CA TYR A 207 -15.93 10.63 29.53
C TYR A 207 -15.76 9.97 28.17
N ARG A 208 -16.58 8.94 27.93
CA ARG A 208 -16.75 8.29 26.64
C ARG A 208 -16.96 9.36 25.59
N GLU A 209 -16.15 9.27 24.53
CA GLU A 209 -16.53 9.58 23.16
C GLU A 209 -17.50 10.76 23.01
N MET A 210 -17.01 12.01 22.86
CA MET A 210 -17.56 12.97 21.88
C MET A 210 -16.92 14.36 21.87
N ASP A 211 -16.08 14.76 22.82
CA ASP A 211 -15.47 16.09 22.74
C ASP A 211 -14.17 16.09 21.92
N LYS A 212 -14.24 16.68 20.72
CA LYS A 212 -13.08 16.90 19.84
C LYS A 212 -12.03 17.81 20.50
N ASP A 213 -12.45 18.61 21.47
CA ASP A 213 -11.67 19.73 22.01
C ASP A 213 -10.96 19.44 23.35
N GLY A 214 -11.23 18.28 23.98
CA GLY A 214 -10.66 17.91 25.29
C GLY A 214 -11.16 18.76 26.45
N GLU A 215 -10.81 18.39 27.68
CA GLU A 215 -11.17 19.14 28.88
C GLU A 215 -10.10 20.22 29.16
N LYS A 216 -10.49 21.50 29.19
CA LYS A 216 -9.59 22.62 29.50
C LYS A 216 -9.17 22.56 30.96
N ILE A 217 -7.87 22.41 31.20
CA ILE A 217 -7.29 22.22 32.55
C ILE A 217 -6.49 23.43 32.99
N GLY A 218 -6.04 24.27 32.06
CA GLY A 218 -5.26 25.44 32.39
C GLY A 218 -4.74 26.20 31.19
N GLU A 219 -3.72 27.01 31.42
CA GLU A 219 -3.00 27.78 30.42
C GLU A 219 -1.48 27.55 30.56
N TYR A 220 -0.81 27.33 29.44
CA TYR A 220 0.64 27.18 29.38
C TYR A 220 1.20 28.14 28.33
N ARG A 221 2.06 29.08 28.73
CA ARG A 221 2.70 30.07 27.82
C ARG A 221 1.71 30.87 26.96
N ASN A 222 0.59 31.28 27.55
CA ASN A 222 -0.55 31.93 26.88
C ASN A 222 -1.32 31.05 25.87
N PHE A 223 -1.17 29.72 25.95
CA PHE A 223 -2.01 28.77 25.23
C PHE A 223 -2.95 28.05 26.17
N ASP A 224 -4.19 27.84 25.73
CA ASP A 224 -5.17 27.03 26.44
C ASP A 224 -4.73 25.56 26.41
N LEU A 225 -4.51 24.96 27.58
CA LEU A 225 -4.14 23.56 27.74
C LEU A 225 -5.38 22.71 27.99
N SER A 226 -5.70 21.85 27.03
CA SER A 226 -6.73 20.82 27.14
C SER A 226 -6.10 19.42 27.19
N ILE A 227 -6.72 18.49 27.92
CA ILE A 227 -6.29 17.08 27.96
C ILE A 227 -7.37 16.20 27.35
N LYS A 228 -6.92 15.20 26.60
CA LYS A 228 -7.76 14.18 25.98
C LYS A 228 -7.16 12.81 26.23
N TYR A 229 -8.00 11.87 26.65
CA TYR A 229 -7.62 10.47 26.75
C TYR A 229 -7.90 9.76 25.43
N ASP A 230 -6.88 9.09 24.88
CA ASP A 230 -7.00 8.24 23.71
C ASP A 230 -7.23 6.78 24.14
N SER A 231 -8.48 6.33 24.02
CA SER A 231 -8.88 4.96 24.37
C SER A 231 -8.23 3.90 23.49
N PHE A 232 -7.78 4.23 22.28
CA PHE A 232 -7.22 3.27 21.34
C PHE A 232 -5.77 2.93 21.69
N PHE A 233 -5.00 3.93 22.14
CA PHE A 233 -3.60 3.77 22.55
C PHE A 233 -3.40 3.73 24.07
N ASN A 234 -4.47 3.89 24.85
CA ASN A 234 -4.42 3.96 26.33
C ASN A 234 -3.41 5.02 26.82
N LYS A 235 -3.45 6.19 26.18
CA LYS A 235 -2.50 7.29 26.39
C LYS A 235 -3.24 8.61 26.62
N TYR A 236 -2.63 9.51 27.39
CA TYR A 236 -3.12 10.87 27.57
C TYR A 236 -2.42 11.80 26.60
N ASN A 237 -3.20 12.49 25.78
CA ASN A 237 -2.74 13.51 24.85
C ASN A 237 -3.09 14.89 25.40
N PHE A 238 -2.23 15.87 25.15
CA PHE A 238 -2.56 17.27 25.38
C PHE A 238 -2.79 18.00 24.06
N ILE A 239 -3.64 19.01 24.14
CA ILE A 239 -3.91 19.97 23.07
C ILE A 239 -3.60 21.35 23.64
N LEU A 240 -2.66 22.06 23.02
CA LEU A 240 -2.45 23.49 23.26
C LEU A 240 -3.20 24.25 22.18
N LYS A 241 -4.16 25.09 22.58
CA LYS A 241 -4.96 25.92 21.69
C LYS A 241 -4.52 27.39 21.79
N GLY A 242 -4.06 27.93 20.68
CA GLY A 242 -3.87 29.36 20.45
C GLY A 242 -4.77 29.78 19.29
N LYS A 243 -4.22 30.48 18.29
CA LYS A 243 -4.86 30.58 16.98
C LYS A 243 -4.64 29.32 16.13
N GLY A 244 -3.55 28.58 16.38
CA GLY A 244 -3.35 27.21 15.92
C GLY A 244 -3.71 26.15 16.97
N GLU A 245 -3.86 24.89 16.52
CA GLU A 245 -3.94 23.72 17.40
C GLU A 245 -2.62 22.94 17.38
N TYR A 246 -2.05 22.70 18.56
CA TYR A 246 -0.87 21.86 18.74
C TYR A 246 -1.23 20.66 19.60
N ARG A 247 -0.82 19.47 19.17
CA ARG A 247 -1.12 18.22 19.87
C ARG A 247 0.18 17.55 20.26
N GLY A 248 0.23 16.98 21.45
CA GLY A 248 1.35 16.18 21.93
C GLY A 248 0.86 15.06 22.84
N GLU A 249 1.75 14.12 23.13
CA GLU A 249 1.49 13.00 24.04
C GLU A 249 2.18 13.27 25.38
N PHE A 250 1.54 12.92 26.49
CA PHE A 250 2.24 12.79 27.76
C PHE A 250 2.93 11.43 27.79
N ASP A 251 4.24 11.42 27.56
CA ASP A 251 5.05 10.22 27.79
C ASP A 251 5.26 10.01 29.29
N ARG A 252 5.23 8.74 29.72
CA ARG A 252 5.41 8.33 31.12
C ARG A 252 6.86 8.45 31.57
#